data_AF-A0A7Y2DFD6-F1
#
_entry.id   AF-A0A7Y2DFD6-F1
#
_cell.length_a   1.000
_cell.length_b   1.000
_cell.length_c   1.000
_cell.angle_alpha   90.00
_cell.angle_beta   90.00
_cell.angle_gamma   90.00
#
_symmetry.space_group_name_H-M   'P 1'
#
loop_
_entity.id
_entity.type
_entity.pdbx_description
1 polymer ?
#
loop_
_entity_poly.entity_id
_entity_poly.type
_entity_poly.pdbx_seq_one_letter_code
_entity_poly.pdbx_strand_id
1 'polypeptide(L)'
;MTDFTIRSTTIEIMDDLSVDGQMLKRVLNDINRTNRLLRGYAITISAVERLIRGHPKKSYTILDMGCGDGTMLKKVTVWARREG
;
A
#
# COMPACT_ATOMS: atom_id res chain seq x y z
N MET A 1 -7.20 4.95 29.22
CA MET A 1 -6.24 4.58 28.16
C MET A 1 -6.49 3.12 27.83
N THR A 2 -6.52 2.73 26.56
CA THR A 2 -6.79 1.34 26.15
C THR A 2 -5.68 0.42 26.67
N ASP A 3 -6.05 -0.69 27.31
CA ASP A 3 -5.09 -1.70 27.74
C ASP A 3 -4.75 -2.63 26.57
N PHE A 4 -3.53 -2.51 26.05
CA PHE A 4 -3.06 -3.32 24.91
C PHE A 4 -2.61 -4.73 25.29
N THR A 5 -2.64 -5.10 26.59
CA THR A 5 -2.38 -6.48 27.02
C THR A 5 -3.59 -7.39 26.84
N ILE A 6 -4.79 -6.81 26.64
CA ILE A 6 -6.04 -7.54 26.42
C ILE A 6 -6.44 -7.42 24.95
N ARG A 7 -6.70 -8.56 24.30
CA ARG A 7 -7.18 -8.59 22.91
C ARG A 7 -8.58 -7.96 22.82
N SER A 8 -8.76 -7.03 21.88
CA SER A 8 -10.09 -6.49 21.56
C SER A 8 -11.00 -7.60 21.01
N THR A 9 -12.23 -7.65 21.51
CA THR A 9 -13.31 -8.52 21.01
C THR A 9 -14.31 -7.75 20.13
N THR A 10 -14.03 -6.47 19.85
CA THR A 10 -14.88 -5.66 18.97
C THR A 10 -14.77 -6.19 17.54
N ILE A 11 -15.89 -6.25 16.83
CA ILE A 11 -15.92 -6.66 15.42
C ILE A 11 -15.06 -5.70 14.59
N GLU A 12 -14.19 -6.26 13.76
CA GLU A 12 -13.34 -5.50 12.85
C GLU A 12 -14.14 -5.03 11.63
N ILE A 13 -14.22 -3.71 11.44
CA ILE A 13 -14.97 -3.11 10.33
C ILE A 13 -14.35 -3.48 8.97
N MET A 14 -13.04 -3.71 8.91
CA MET A 14 -12.35 -4.06 7.66
C MET A 14 -12.76 -5.45 7.12
N ASP A 15 -13.27 -6.33 7.99
CA ASP A 15 -13.74 -7.66 7.61
C ASP A 15 -15.17 -7.64 7.02
N ASP A 16 -15.89 -6.51 7.16
CA ASP A 16 -17.25 -6.37 6.64
C ASP A 16 -17.26 -5.99 5.16
N LEU A 17 -17.67 -6.93 4.32
CA LEU A 17 -17.78 -6.73 2.86
C LEU A 17 -18.95 -5.83 2.45
N SER A 18 -19.83 -5.47 3.38
CA SER A 18 -20.98 -4.58 3.14
C SER A 18 -20.70 -3.11 3.43
N VAL A 19 -19.46 -2.76 3.78
CA VAL A 19 -19.03 -1.37 4.03
C VAL A 19 -19.36 -0.47 2.84
N ASP A 20 -19.89 0.72 3.16
CA ASP A 20 -20.23 1.73 2.17
C ASP A 20 -19.01 2.13 1.32
N GLY A 21 -19.20 2.13 0.00
CA GLY A 21 -18.13 2.41 -0.96
C GLY A 21 -17.57 3.84 -0.85
N GLN A 22 -18.37 4.82 -0.44
CA GLN A 22 -17.87 6.19 -0.24
C GLN A 22 -17.02 6.29 1.02
N MET A 23 -17.41 5.61 2.10
CA MET A 23 -16.60 5.47 3.30
C MET A 23 -15.26 4.79 2.96
N LEU A 24 -15.28 3.65 2.27
CA LEU A 24 -14.05 2.95 1.85
C LEU A 24 -13.13 3.87 1.03
N LYS A 25 -13.69 4.60 0.07
CA LYS A 25 -12.93 5.57 -0.75
C LYS A 25 -12.30 6.68 0.08
N ARG A 26 -13.00 7.20 1.10
CA ARG A 26 -12.45 8.22 2.01
C ARG A 26 -11.27 7.66 2.81
N VAL A 27 -11.43 6.46 3.37
CA VAL A 27 -10.37 5.78 4.13
C VAL A 27 -9.13 5.54 3.26
N LEU A 28 -9.28 5.01 2.05
CA LEU A 28 -8.17 4.79 1.12
C LEU A 28 -7.48 6.11 0.73
N ASN A 29 -8.24 7.20 0.55
CA ASN A 29 -7.66 8.53 0.30
C ASN A 29 -6.85 9.05 1.49
N ASP A 30 -7.30 8.82 2.72
CA ASP A 30 -6.56 9.24 3.92
C ASP A 30 -5.29 8.41 4.11
N ILE A 31 -5.33 7.12 3.82
CA ILE A 31 -4.14 6.26 3.73
C ILE A 31 -3.17 6.82 2.69
N ASN A 32 -3.65 7.20 1.51
CA ASN A 32 -2.79 7.76 0.47
C ASN A 32 -2.17 9.10 0.85
N ARG A 33 -2.93 9.97 1.51
CA ARG A 33 -2.43 11.24 2.05
C ARG A 33 -1.33 11.00 3.07
N THR A 34 -1.55 10.05 3.98
CA THR A 34 -0.57 9.65 4.99
C THR A 34 0.70 9.12 4.34
N ASN A 35 0.59 8.20 3.37
CA ASN A 35 1.73 7.68 2.60
C ASN A 35 2.48 8.78 1.84
N ARG A 36 1.78 9.83 1.36
CA ARG A 36 2.42 10.97 0.73
C ARG A 36 3.18 11.83 1.74
N LEU A 37 2.55 12.17 2.86
CA LEU A 37 3.12 13.05 3.89
C LEU A 37 4.33 12.41 4.58
N LEU A 38 4.23 11.12 4.89
CA LEU A 38 5.26 10.35 5.57
C LEU A 38 6.25 9.69 4.58
N ARG A 39 6.14 10.01 3.28
CA ARG A 39 6.97 9.47 2.20
C ARG A 39 6.97 7.93 2.09
N GLY A 40 5.89 7.28 2.54
CA GLY A 40 5.72 5.81 2.50
C GLY A 40 5.92 5.22 1.10
N TYR A 41 5.45 5.89 0.04
CA TYR A 41 5.65 5.43 -1.34
C TYR A 41 7.13 5.29 -1.73
N ALA A 42 7.98 6.21 -1.26
CA ALA A 42 9.39 6.25 -1.64
C ALA A 42 10.16 5.06 -1.06
N ILE A 43 9.77 4.59 0.12
CA ILE A 43 10.39 3.44 0.79
C ILE A 43 10.19 2.17 -0.03
N THR A 44 8.95 1.89 -0.44
CA THR A 44 8.65 0.72 -1.28
C THR A 44 9.34 0.81 -2.63
N ILE A 45 9.31 1.96 -3.30
CA ILE A 45 9.99 2.14 -4.59
C ILE A 45 11.49 1.89 -4.46
N SER A 46 12.15 2.45 -3.44
CA SER A 46 13.58 2.25 -3.22
C SER A 46 13.93 0.78 -2.95
N ALA A 47 13.07 0.06 -2.22
CA ALA A 47 13.26 -1.36 -1.98
C ALA A 47 13.13 -2.18 -3.28
N VAL A 48 12.13 -1.89 -4.11
CA VAL A 48 11.94 -2.53 -5.42
C VAL A 48 13.12 -2.24 -6.33
N GLU A 49 13.56 -0.99 -6.42
CA GLU A 49 14.74 -0.59 -7.19
C GLU A 49 15.98 -1.37 -6.77
N ARG A 50 16.24 -1.46 -5.46
CA ARG A 50 17.38 -2.18 -4.92
C ARG A 50 17.34 -3.67 -5.27
N LEU A 51 16.16 -4.30 -5.22
CA LEU A 51 15.98 -5.70 -5.60
C LEU A 51 16.26 -5.94 -7.09
N ILE A 52 15.77 -5.05 -7.95
CA ILE A 52 15.97 -5.14 -9.40
C ILE A 52 17.45 -4.95 -9.74
N ARG A 53 18.09 -3.90 -9.20
CA ARG A 53 19.52 -3.63 -9.42
C ARG A 53 20.43 -4.74 -8.89
N GLY A 54 20.05 -5.36 -7.77
CA GLY A 54 20.82 -6.45 -7.16
C GLY A 54 20.72 -7.79 -7.89
N HIS A 55 19.68 -7.99 -8.71
CA HIS A 55 19.40 -9.28 -9.35
C HIS A 55 18.98 -9.15 -10.81
N PRO A 56 19.71 -8.43 -11.67
CA PRO A 56 19.24 -7.98 -12.98
C PRO A 56 18.62 -9.12 -13.83
N LYS A 57 17.40 -8.89 -14.32
CA LYS A 57 16.64 -9.77 -15.21
C LYS A 57 16.06 -8.98 -16.37
N LYS A 58 15.78 -9.66 -17.49
CA LYS A 58 15.11 -9.07 -18.65
C LYS A 58 13.73 -8.48 -18.32
N SER A 59 13.01 -9.07 -17.38
CA SER A 59 11.70 -8.62 -16.95
C SER A 59 11.36 -9.13 -15.55
N TYR A 60 10.54 -8.37 -14.84
CA TYR A 60 9.93 -8.75 -13.57
C TYR A 60 8.42 -8.67 -13.67
N THR A 61 7.75 -9.57 -12.97
CA THR A 61 6.31 -9.51 -12.73
C THR A 61 6.10 -9.22 -11.25
N ILE A 62 5.30 -8.18 -10.95
CA ILE A 62 5.02 -7.74 -9.57
C ILE A 62 3.55 -7.99 -9.29
N LEU A 63 3.26 -8.63 -8.15
CA LEU A 63 1.91 -8.83 -7.62
C LEU A 63 1.77 -8.06 -6.30
N ASP A 64 0.71 -7.25 -6.21
CA ASP A 64 0.35 -6.50 -5.01
C ASP A 64 -0.93 -7.11 -4.41
N MET A 65 -0.78 -7.88 -3.32
CA MET A 65 -1.90 -8.54 -2.65
C MET A 65 -2.48 -7.60 -1.59
N GLY A 66 -3.78 -7.30 -1.69
CA GLY A 66 -4.40 -6.29 -0.85
C GLY A 66 -4.05 -4.86 -1.27
N CYS A 67 -4.05 -4.59 -2.58
CA CYS A 67 -3.59 -3.33 -3.16
C CYS A 67 -4.47 -2.10 -2.85
N GLY A 68 -5.59 -2.28 -2.14
CA GLY A 68 -6.55 -1.22 -1.84
C GLY A 68 -7.09 -0.58 -3.12
N ASP A 69 -6.81 0.71 -3.32
CA ASP A 69 -7.17 1.44 -4.54
C ASP A 69 -6.10 1.35 -5.65
N GLY A 70 -5.05 0.55 -5.46
CA GLY A 70 -3.96 0.35 -6.41
C GLY A 70 -2.96 1.50 -6.49
N THR A 71 -3.02 2.49 -5.58
CA THR A 71 -2.14 3.67 -5.65
C THR A 71 -0.67 3.29 -5.55
N MET A 72 -0.29 2.36 -4.66
CA MET A 72 1.09 1.87 -4.54
C MET A 72 1.61 1.33 -5.87
N LEU A 73 0.88 0.42 -6.50
CA LEU A 73 1.25 -0.18 -7.78
C LEU A 73 1.36 0.89 -8.88
N LYS A 74 0.42 1.85 -8.94
CA LYS A 74 0.50 2.98 -9.88
C LYS A 74 1.78 3.79 -9.69
N LYS A 75 2.21 4.03 -8.44
CA LYS A 75 3.47 4.73 -8.14
C LYS A 75 4.69 3.94 -8.61
N VAL A 76 4.70 2.63 -8.39
CA VAL A 76 5.76 1.73 -8.90
C VAL A 76 5.79 1.75 -10.42
N THR A 77 4.66 1.65 -11.11
CA THR A 77 4.60 1.72 -12.57
C THR A 77 5.13 3.04 -13.13
N VAL A 78 4.76 4.17 -12.51
CA VAL A 78 5.25 5.50 -12.93
C VAL A 78 6.76 5.61 -12.74
N TRP A 79 7.29 5.12 -11.62
CA TRP A 79 8.73 5.08 -11.39
C TRP A 79 9.44 4.19 -12.43
N ALA A 80 8.97 2.97 -12.64
CA ALA A 80 9.57 2.02 -13.58
C ALA A 80 9.55 2.54 -15.03
N ARG A 81 8.54 3.32 -15.43
CA ARG A 81 8.52 3.96 -16.76
C ARG A 81 9.49 5.11 -16.93
N ARG A 82 9.95 5.71 -15.83
CA ARG A 82 10.87 6.86 -15.85
C ARG A 82 12.33 6.43 -15.74
N GLU A 83 12.61 5.44 -14.89
CA GLU A 83 13.96 5.08 -14.45
C GLU A 83 14.29 3.59 -14.62
N GLY A 84 13.31 2.76 -14.99
CA GLY A 84 13.43 1.30 -15.09
C GLY A 84 13.74 0.78 -16.48
#